data_AF-A0A7S0G962-F1
#
_entry.id   AF-A0A7S0G962-F1
#
_cell.length_a   1.000
_cell.length_b   1.000
_cell.length_c   1.000
_cell.angle_alpha   90.00
_cell.angle_beta   90.00
_cell.angle_gamma   90.00
#
_symmetry.space_group_name_H-M   'P 1'
#
loop_
_entity.id
_entity.type
_entity.pdbx_description
1 polymer ?
#
loop_
_entity_poly.entity_id
_entity_poly.type
_entity_poly.pdbx_seq_one_letter_code
_entity_poly.pdbx_strand_id
1 'polypeptide(L)'
;QERWTAEIPVKENDLPLEILTKAKKSKLPGAVYKAVHRYAVTQGRDTYIDPASGYSVFTTTYLKRKPCCGNGCRHCPHGHVNVVPPKPRNTNKWHDDSDGDGDDPVDNASTCSKDIEW
;
A
#
# COMPACT_ATOMS: atom_id res chain seq x y z
N GLN A 1 27.63 25.59 -16.94
CA GLN A 1 26.18 25.26 -16.91
C GLN A 1 25.95 24.41 -15.67
N GLU A 2 25.40 25.04 -14.63
CA GLU A 2 25.18 24.38 -13.34
C GLU A 2 24.19 23.24 -13.56
N ARG A 3 24.70 22.03 -13.36
CA ARG A 3 23.95 20.80 -13.51
C ARG A 3 22.83 20.85 -12.49
N TRP A 4 21.61 21.12 -12.97
CA TRP A 4 20.35 21.03 -12.24
C TRP A 4 20.47 19.99 -11.14
N THR A 5 20.53 20.43 -9.88
CA THR A 5 20.54 19.56 -8.71
C THR A 5 19.12 19.04 -8.49
N ALA A 6 18.57 18.38 -9.49
CA ALA A 6 17.37 17.57 -9.31
C ALA A 6 17.77 16.47 -8.33
N GLU A 7 17.32 16.60 -7.09
CA GLU A 7 17.59 15.61 -6.07
C GLU A 7 17.13 14.25 -6.58
N ILE A 8 18.07 13.32 -6.72
CA ILE A 8 17.76 11.97 -7.18
C ILE A 8 16.88 11.33 -6.10
N PRO A 9 15.64 10.90 -6.44
CA PRO A 9 14.74 10.29 -5.47
C PRO A 9 15.31 8.94 -5.02
N VAL A 10 15.19 8.66 -3.72
CA VAL A 10 15.67 7.41 -3.12
C VAL A 10 14.90 6.23 -3.68
N LYS A 11 15.61 5.20 -4.12
CA LYS A 11 15.05 3.93 -4.61
C LYS A 11 15.40 2.78 -3.68
N GLU A 12 14.76 1.64 -3.91
CA GLU A 12 15.00 0.39 -3.17
C GLU A 12 16.48 -0.02 -3.18
N ASN A 13 17.17 0.14 -4.32
CA ASN A 13 18.57 -0.26 -4.47
C ASN A 13 19.55 0.66 -3.72
N ASP A 14 19.11 1.85 -3.31
CA ASP A 14 19.93 2.79 -2.55
C ASP A 14 19.90 2.48 -1.03
N LEU A 15 19.08 1.52 -0.61
CA LEU A 15 19.00 1.11 0.78
C LEU A 15 20.17 0.19 1.14
N PRO A 16 20.70 0.30 2.37
CA PRO A 16 21.60 -0.71 2.91
C PRO A 16 21.01 -2.11 2.79
N LEU A 17 21.81 -3.06 2.30
CA LEU A 17 21.37 -4.42 1.98
C LEU A 17 20.73 -5.12 3.19
N GLU A 18 21.21 -4.84 4.40
CA GLU A 18 20.63 -5.36 5.64
C GLU A 18 19.17 -4.89 5.85
N ILE A 19 18.91 -3.59 5.65
CA ILE A 19 17.57 -3.01 5.78
C ILE A 19 16.65 -3.61 4.72
N LEU A 20 17.15 -3.72 3.49
CA LEU A 20 16.38 -4.24 2.37
C LEU A 20 16.01 -5.72 2.57
N THR A 21 16.98 -6.56 2.93
CA THR A 21 16.75 -7.98 3.16
C THR A 21 15.79 -8.21 4.34
N LYS A 22 15.91 -7.45 5.41
CA LYS A 22 14.97 -7.48 6.54
C LYS A 22 13.56 -7.07 6.13
N ALA A 23 13.43 -6.02 5.32
CA ALA A 23 12.13 -5.55 4.83
C ALA A 23 11.47 -6.59 3.91
N LYS A 24 12.23 -7.20 2.98
CA LYS A 24 11.74 -8.25 2.08
C LYS A 24 11.33 -9.53 2.80
N LYS A 25 12.04 -9.91 3.87
CA LYS A 25 11.72 -11.09 4.68
C LYS A 25 10.52 -10.88 5.61
N SER A 26 10.09 -9.63 5.81
CA SER A 26 8.98 -9.34 6.72
C SER A 26 7.64 -9.81 6.14
N LYS A 27 6.79 -10.38 7.00
CA LYS A 27 5.40 -10.72 6.66
C LYS A 27 4.45 -9.51 6.66
N LEU A 28 4.94 -8.34 7.08
CA LEU A 28 4.09 -7.15 7.23
C LEU A 28 3.77 -6.53 5.86
N PRO A 29 2.52 -6.10 5.64
CA PRO A 29 2.15 -5.44 4.39
C PRO A 29 2.93 -4.14 4.24
N GLY A 30 3.59 -4.02 3.08
CA GLY A 30 4.29 -2.79 2.73
C GLY A 30 5.57 -2.52 3.49
N ALA A 31 6.22 -3.55 4.04
CA ALA A 31 7.46 -3.41 4.78
C ALA A 31 8.57 -2.70 3.95
N VAL A 32 8.65 -2.97 2.64
CA VAL A 32 9.67 -2.41 1.75
C VAL A 32 9.47 -0.91 1.55
N TYR A 33 8.30 -0.43 1.12
CA TYR A 33 8.10 1.02 0.94
C TYR A 33 8.20 1.80 2.26
N LYS A 34 7.82 1.19 3.40
CA LYS A 34 8.04 1.80 4.73
C LYS A 34 9.52 1.92 5.06
N ALA A 35 10.34 0.94 4.67
CA ALA A 35 11.79 1.01 4.86
C ALA A 35 12.42 2.10 3.99
N VAL A 36 12.04 2.18 2.71
CA VAL A 36 12.52 3.23 1.79
C VAL A 36 12.12 4.61 2.28
N HIS A 37 10.87 4.77 2.73
CA HIS A 37 10.39 6.00 3.33
C HIS A 37 11.23 6.43 4.52
N ARG A 38 11.46 5.54 5.50
CA ARG A 38 12.26 5.86 6.68
C ARG A 38 13.68 6.28 6.30
N TYR A 39 14.29 5.57 5.35
CA TYR A 39 15.61 5.90 4.85
C TYR A 39 15.63 7.28 4.19
N ALA A 40 14.68 7.58 3.30
CA ALA A 40 14.54 8.90 2.68
C ALA A 40 14.36 10.02 3.72
N VAL A 41 13.55 9.79 4.75
CA VAL A 41 13.38 10.72 5.88
C VAL A 41 14.69 10.96 6.63
N THR A 42 15.45 9.90 6.95
CA THR A 42 16.75 10.03 7.63
C THR A 42 17.79 10.75 6.79
N GLN A 43 17.71 10.63 5.47
CA GLN A 43 18.59 11.31 4.52
C GLN A 43 18.14 12.73 4.17
N GLY A 44 17.04 13.21 4.76
CA GLY A 44 16.51 14.55 4.48
C GLY A 44 15.93 14.73 3.08
N ARG A 45 15.54 13.63 2.41
CA ARG A 45 15.01 13.64 1.04
C ARG A 45 13.52 13.94 1.04
N ASP A 46 13.09 14.72 0.07
CA ASP A 46 11.68 15.12 -0.05
C ASP A 46 10.81 14.04 -0.71
N THR A 47 11.41 13.18 -1.54
CA THR A 47 10.69 12.13 -2.27
C THR A 47 11.47 10.80 -2.29
N TYR A 48 10.74 9.71 -2.50
CA TYR A 48 11.26 8.38 -2.75
C TYR A 48 10.42 7.65 -3.80
N ILE A 49 10.98 6.63 -4.44
CA ILE A 49 10.27 5.80 -5.40
C ILE A 49 9.67 4.60 -4.66
N ASP A 50 8.34 4.42 -4.77
CA ASP A 50 7.65 3.23 -4.25
C ASP A 50 8.06 2.01 -5.08
N PRO A 51 8.71 0.99 -4.50
CA PRO A 51 9.13 -0.20 -5.24
C PRO A 51 7.98 -1.01 -5.80
N ALA A 52 6.78 -0.92 -5.21
CA ALA A 52 5.62 -1.69 -5.69
C ALA A 52 4.93 -1.01 -6.88
N SER A 53 4.81 0.31 -6.86
CA SER A 53 4.06 1.06 -7.89
C SER A 53 4.94 1.85 -8.86
N GLY A 54 6.23 2.04 -8.57
CA GLY A 54 7.16 2.83 -9.39
C GLY A 54 6.98 4.35 -9.32
N TYR A 55 5.94 4.83 -8.64
CA TYR A 55 5.66 6.26 -8.49
C TYR A 55 6.58 6.97 -7.49
N SER A 56 6.79 8.27 -7.73
CA SER A 56 7.42 9.16 -6.77
C SER A 56 6.43 9.54 -5.67
N VAL A 57 6.80 9.28 -4.42
CA VAL A 57 6.00 9.52 -3.23
C VAL A 57 6.74 10.51 -2.32
N PHE A 58 6.01 11.49 -1.80
CA PHE A 58 6.55 12.46 -0.86
C PHE A 58 6.82 11.85 0.53
N THR A 59 7.91 12.28 1.16
CA THR A 59 8.22 11.89 2.55
C THR A 59 7.36 12.63 3.55
N THR A 60 7.24 12.08 4.77
CA THR A 60 6.44 12.70 5.83
C THR A 60 7.01 14.07 6.20
N THR A 61 8.34 14.21 6.19
CA THR A 61 9.04 15.47 6.49
C THR A 61 8.69 16.57 5.50
N TYR A 62 8.60 16.23 4.21
CA TYR A 62 8.16 17.17 3.18
C TYR A 62 6.70 17.59 3.39
N LEU A 63 5.82 16.60 3.61
CA LEU A 63 4.37 16.85 3.78
C LEU A 63 4.04 17.66 5.03
N LYS A 64 4.87 17.62 6.09
CA LYS A 64 4.68 18.45 7.29
C LYS A 64 4.77 19.96 7.01
N ARG A 65 5.42 20.37 5.92
CA ARG A 65 5.61 21.79 5.55
C ARG A 65 4.38 22.41 4.89
N LYS A 66 3.36 21.61 4.56
CA LYS A 66 2.17 22.02 3.81
C LYS A 66 0.91 21.47 4.49
N PRO A 67 -0.26 22.11 4.33
CA PRO A 67 -1.53 21.54 4.80
C PRO A 67 -1.91 20.27 4.05
N CYS A 68 -2.85 19.50 4.59
CA CYS A 68 -3.37 18.28 3.94
C CYS A 68 -4.02 18.62 2.58
N CYS A 69 -3.46 18.09 1.49
CA CYS A 69 -3.94 18.34 0.13
C CYS A 69 -5.12 17.45 -0.32
N GLY A 70 -5.57 16.49 0.50
CA GLY A 70 -6.70 15.62 0.18
C GLY A 70 -6.40 14.43 -0.76
N ASN A 71 -5.15 14.26 -1.21
CA ASN A 71 -4.78 13.21 -2.18
C ASN A 71 -4.60 11.79 -1.61
N GLY A 72 -4.87 11.55 -0.33
CA GLY A 72 -4.77 10.20 0.25
C GLY A 72 -3.36 9.60 0.28
N CYS A 73 -2.32 10.40 0.50
CA CYS A 73 -0.93 9.92 0.50
C CYS A 73 -0.66 8.84 1.59
N ARG A 74 0.19 7.85 1.30
CA ARG A 74 0.49 6.70 2.20
C ARG A 74 1.00 7.09 3.59
N HIS A 75 1.71 8.22 3.70
CA HIS A 75 2.37 8.68 4.91
C HIS A 75 1.97 10.12 5.27
N CYS A 76 0.67 10.40 5.26
CA CYS A 76 0.17 11.73 5.58
C CYS A 76 0.38 12.06 7.07
N PRO A 77 1.16 13.11 7.43
CA PRO A 77 1.35 13.51 8.82
C PRO A 77 0.07 14.09 9.45
N HIS A 78 -0.84 14.60 8.63
CA HIS A 78 -2.09 15.24 9.05
C HIS A 78 -3.25 14.27 9.22
N GLY A 79 -3.02 12.96 9.21
CA GLY A 79 -4.09 11.97 9.43
C GLY A 79 -5.25 12.04 8.43
N HIS A 80 -4.98 12.45 7.18
CA HIS A 80 -5.98 12.52 6.10
C HIS A 80 -7.18 13.44 6.39
N VAL A 81 -7.03 14.49 7.19
CA VAL A 81 -8.11 15.44 7.55
C VAL A 81 -8.90 16.03 6.37
N ASN A 82 -8.28 16.14 5.19
CA ASN A 82 -8.91 16.72 3.99
C ASN A 82 -9.18 15.67 2.90
N VAL A 83 -9.04 14.37 3.21
CA VAL A 83 -9.34 13.29 2.26
C VAL A 83 -10.82 12.98 2.35
N VAL A 84 -11.53 13.10 1.23
CA VAL A 84 -12.94 12.72 1.15
C VAL A 84 -13.03 11.20 1.31
N PRO A 85 -13.77 10.69 2.32
CA PRO A 85 -13.93 9.26 2.49
C PRO A 85 -14.67 8.68 1.26
N PRO A 86 -14.34 7.44 0.85
CA PRO A 86 -15.06 6.79 -0.24
C PRO A 86 -16.54 6.66 0.14
N LYS A 87 -17.43 6.84 -0.83
CA LYS A 87 -18.85 6.54 -0.62
C LYS A 87 -18.98 5.08 -0.17
N PRO A 88 -19.79 4.78 0.86
CA PRO A 88 -20.03 3.40 1.24
C PRO A 88 -20.55 2.64 0.01
N ARG A 89 -19.90 1.53 -0.35
CA ARG A 89 -20.44 0.63 -1.37
C ARG A 89 -21.76 0.08 -0.85
N ASN A 90 -22.85 0.26 -1.60
CA ASN A 90 -24.11 -0.38 -1.27
C ASN A 90 -23.99 -1.89 -1.57
N THR A 91 -23.67 -2.70 -0.56
CA THR A 91 -23.60 -4.15 -0.73
C THR A 91 -24.96 -4.80 -0.97
N ASN A 92 -26.06 -4.02 -0.89
CA ASN A 92 -27.44 -4.49 -1.08
C ASN A 92 -27.96 -4.23 -2.50
N LYS A 93 -27.08 -4.24 -3.52
CA LYS A 93 -27.56 -4.48 -4.89
C LYS A 93 -27.65 -6.00 -5.06
N TRP A 94 -28.77 -6.55 -4.60
CA TRP A 94 -29.30 -7.77 -5.19
C TRP A 94 -29.44 -7.46 -6.68
N HIS A 95 -28.54 -7.99 -7.50
CA HIS A 95 -28.84 -8.15 -8.90
C HIS A 95 -29.96 -9.20 -8.89
N ASP A 96 -31.15 -8.76 -9.23
CA ASP A 96 -32.19 -9.65 -9.71
C ASP A 96 -31.62 -10.30 -10.97
N ASP A 97 -30.99 -11.46 -10.79
CA ASP A 97 -30.61 -12.37 -11.88
C ASP A 97 -31.89 -13.04 -12.39
N SER A 98 -32.76 -12.24 -13.01
CA SER A 98 -33.82 -12.75 -13.88
C SER A 98 -33.24 -12.98 -15.28
N ASP A 99 -32.14 -13.75 -15.39
CA ASP A 99 -31.58 -14.23 -16.67
C ASP A 99 -30.70 -15.49 -16.45
N GLY A 100 -31.33 -16.67 -16.48
CA GLY A 100 -30.75 -17.88 -17.08
C GLY A 100 -29.90 -18.82 -16.23
N ASP A 101 -30.52 -19.93 -15.80
CA ASP A 101 -29.85 -21.18 -15.40
C ASP A 101 -28.90 -21.68 -16.49
N GLY A 102 -27.61 -21.77 -16.16
CA GLY A 102 -26.62 -22.56 -16.87
C GLY A 102 -25.84 -23.40 -15.86
N ASP A 103 -26.05 -24.71 -15.90
CA ASP A 103 -25.44 -25.72 -15.03
C ASP A 103 -23.90 -25.67 -15.04
N ASP A 104 -23.29 -25.41 -13.88
CA ASP A 104 -21.87 -25.73 -13.63
C ASP A 104 -21.78 -26.73 -12.47
N PRO A 105 -21.51 -28.03 -12.74
CA PRO A 105 -21.28 -29.01 -11.70
C PRO A 105 -19.85 -28.87 -11.17
N VAL A 106 -19.70 -28.70 -9.86
CA VAL A 106 -18.41 -28.95 -9.19
C VAL A 106 -18.62 -29.81 -7.94
N ASP A 107 -18.36 -31.09 -8.18
CA ASP A 107 -17.84 -32.04 -7.23
C ASP A 107 -16.62 -31.48 -6.46
N ASN A 108 -16.68 -31.46 -5.13
CA ASN A 108 -15.93 -32.47 -4.39
C ASN A 108 -16.47 -32.62 -2.97
N ALA A 109 -16.67 -33.89 -2.63
CA ALA A 109 -16.83 -34.33 -1.26
C ALA A 109 -15.46 -34.27 -0.57
N SER A 110 -15.41 -33.60 0.58
CA SER A 110 -14.46 -33.95 1.63
C SER A 110 -15.18 -33.92 2.97
N THR A 111 -15.79 -35.06 3.28
CA THR A 111 -16.27 -35.44 4.60
C THR A 111 -15.12 -35.35 5.60
N CYS A 112 -15.17 -34.38 6.50
CA CYS A 112 -14.42 -34.46 7.75
C CYS A 112 -15.43 -34.67 8.88
N SER A 113 -15.57 -35.94 9.27
CA SER A 113 -16.34 -36.43 10.39
C SER A 113 -16.04 -35.61 11.65
N LYS A 114 -17.10 -35.04 12.25
CA LYS A 114 -17.04 -34.55 13.62
C LYS A 114 -17.53 -35.67 14.53
N ASP A 115 -16.60 -36.54 14.89
CA ASP A 115 -16.68 -37.33 16.12
C ASP A 115 -15.61 -36.78 17.05
N ILE A 116 -16.04 -36.23 18.20
CA ILE A 116 -15.39 -36.35 19.51
C ILE A 116 -16.38 -35.72 20.50
N GLU A 117 -17.15 -36.62 21.12
CA GLU A 117 -17.55 -36.49 22.51
C GLU A 117 -16.29 -36.67 23.38
N TRP A 118 -15.98 -35.69 24.23
CA TRP A 118 -15.73 -35.79 25.69
C TRP A 118 -15.19 -34.45 26.22
#